data_AF-A0A926SVY3-F1
#
_entry.id   AF-A0A926SVY3-F1
#
_cell.length_a   1.000
_cell.length_b   1.000
_cell.length_c   1.000
_cell.angle_alpha   90.00
_cell.angle_beta   90.00
_cell.angle_gamma   90.00
#
_symmetry.space_group_name_H-M   'P 1'
#
loop_
_entity.id
_entity.type
_entity.pdbx_description
1 polymer ?
#
loop_
_entity_poly.entity_id
_entity_poly.type
_entity_poly.pdbx_seq_one_letter_code
_entity_poly.pdbx_strand_id
1 'polypeptide(L)' 'MSEPDRTLYLAIPFDTFDSFFQERFVQESVRLYQLKLVVYDPQKEVVIEWRN' A
#
# COMPACT_ATOMS: atom_id res chain seq x y z
N MET A 1 -9.08 -21.55 -10.98
CA MET A 1 -7.78 -21.90 -10.38
C MET A 1 -7.48 -20.87 -9.31
N SER A 2 -7.13 -21.31 -8.10
CA SER A 2 -6.66 -20.44 -7.03
C SER A 2 -5.14 -20.32 -7.13
N GLU A 3 -4.58 -19.13 -6.95
CA GLU A 3 -3.13 -18.90 -6.94
C GLU A 3 -2.65 -18.64 -5.51
N PRO A 4 -2.45 -19.68 -4.69
CA PRO A 4 -2.21 -19.54 -3.25
C PRO A 4 -0.89 -18.83 -2.91
N ASP A 5 0.11 -18.94 -3.79
CA ASP A 5 1.42 -18.31 -3.60
C ASP A 5 1.45 -16.84 -4.06
N ARG A 6 0.37 -16.34 -4.68
CA ARG A 6 0.29 -14.96 -5.15
C ARG A 6 0.10 -14.04 -3.95
N THR A 7 1.10 -13.21 -3.70
CA THR A 7 0.98 -12.16 -2.68
C THR A 7 0.14 -11.00 -3.21
N LEU A 8 -0.91 -10.63 -2.48
CA LEU A 8 -1.75 -9.48 -2.75
C LEU A 8 -1.13 -8.21 -2.14
N TYR A 9 -1.03 -7.16 -2.94
CA TYR A 9 -0.64 -5.82 -2.51
C TYR A 9 -1.77 -4.83 -2.82
N LEU A 10 -1.99 -3.87 -1.92
CA LEU A 10 -2.81 -2.71 -2.18
C LEU A 10 -1.95 -1.60 -2.78
N ALA A 11 -2.23 -1.24 -4.04
CA ALA A 11 -1.55 -0.15 -4.72
C ALA A 11 -2.16 1.20 -4.32
N ILE A 12 -1.32 2.12 -3.83
CA ILE A 12 -1.74 3.47 -3.43
C ILE A 12 -0.83 4.54 -4.05
N PRO A 13 -1.41 5.65 -4.54
CA PRO A 13 -0.65 6.82 -4.94
C PRO A 13 0.19 7.40 -3.79
N PHE A 14 1.32 8.02 -4.12
CA PHE A 14 2.21 8.67 -3.15
C PHE A 14 1.53 9.77 -2.34
N ASP A 15 0.70 10.60 -2.96
CA ASP A 15 -0.04 11.66 -2.26
C ASP A 15 -1.03 11.10 -1.24
N THR A 16 -1.69 9.98 -1.56
CA THR A 16 -2.56 9.23 -0.64
C THR A 16 -1.76 8.61 0.50
N PHE A 17 -0.56 8.12 0.20
CA PHE A 17 0.35 7.58 1.21
C PHE A 17 0.86 8.67 2.19
N ASP A 18 1.27 9.81 1.66
CA ASP A 18 1.86 10.93 2.43
C ASP A 18 0.83 11.78 3.19
N SER A 19 -0.47 11.57 2.93
CA SER A 19 -1.57 12.24 3.63
C SER A 19 -2.44 11.24 4.42
N PHE A 20 -3.43 10.61 3.77
CA PHE A 20 -4.43 9.77 4.41
C PHE A 20 -3.83 8.58 5.19
N PHE A 21 -2.78 7.94 4.67
CA PHE A 21 -2.11 6.84 5.37
C PHE A 21 -1.18 7.28 6.51
N GLN A 22 -0.99 8.59 6.71
CA GLN A 22 -0.32 9.11 7.90
C GLN A 22 -1.28 9.27 9.09
N GLU A 23 -2.59 9.21 8.85
CA GLU A 23 -3.59 9.25 9.92
C GLU A 23 -3.47 8.03 10.83
N ARG A 24 -3.40 8.27 12.14
CA ARG A 24 -3.18 7.21 13.14
C ARG A 24 -4.16 6.06 12.99
N PHE A 25 -5.44 6.34 12.75
CA PHE A 25 -6.47 5.32 12.56
C PHE A 25 -6.18 4.40 11.35
N VAL A 26 -5.68 4.98 10.25
CA VAL A 26 -5.36 4.24 9.02
C VAL A 26 -4.11 3.39 9.24
N GLN A 27 -3.07 3.94 9.87
CA GLN A 27 -1.86 3.20 10.24
C GLN A 27 -2.18 1.99 11.14
N GLU A 28 -3.05 2.18 12.13
CA GLU A 28 -3.50 1.11 13.01
C GLU A 28 -4.27 0.02 12.25
N SER A 29 -5.11 0.41 11.29
CA SER A 29 -5.84 -0.54 10.43
C SER A 29 -4.89 -1.32 9.52
N VAL A 30 -3.92 -0.66 8.87
CA VAL A 30 -2.89 -1.31 8.04
C VAL A 30 -2.13 -2.35 8.85
N ARG A 31 -1.74 -2.01 10.08
CA ARG A 31 -1.06 -2.94 11.00
C ARG A 31 -1.94 -4.10 11.42
N LEU A 32 -3.19 -3.83 11.83
CA LEU A 32 -4.12 -4.85 12.31
C LEU A 32 -4.43 -5.90 11.24
N TYR A 33 -4.63 -5.45 9.99
CA TYR A 33 -4.97 -6.33 8.86
C TYR A 33 -3.76 -6.81 8.08
N GLN A 34 -2.54 -6.45 8.50
CA GLN A 34 -1.28 -6.85 7.85
C GLN A 34 -1.28 -6.53 6.35
N LEU A 35 -1.77 -5.34 5.99
CA LEU A 35 -1.88 -4.94 4.59
C LEU A 35 -0.50 -4.70 4.02
N LYS A 36 -0.18 -5.44 2.97
CA LYS A 36 0.98 -5.17 2.14
C LYS A 36 0.66 -4.06 1.15
N LEU A 37 1.49 -3.02 1.13
CA LEU A 37 1.27 -1.81 0.33
C LEU A 37 2.32 -1.70 -0.77
N VAL A 38 1.91 -1.18 -1.91
CA VAL A 38 2.83 -0.68 -2.95
C VAL A 38 2.50 0.77 -3.23
N VAL A 39 3.47 1.66 -2.96
CA VAL A 39 3.33 3.10 -3.15
C VAL A 39 3.90 3.46 -4.52
N TYR A 40 3.12 4.16 -5.34
CA TYR A 40 3.53 4.56 -6.70
C TYR A 40 3.33 6.05 -6.95
N ASP A 41 4.14 6.61 -7.85
CA ASP A 41 3.96 7.97 -8.37
C ASP A 41 3.13 7.89 -9.67
N PRO A 42 1.89 8.37 -9.70
CA PRO A 42 1.05 8.30 -10.89
C PRO A 42 1.55 9.20 -12.03
N GLN A 43 2.32 10.26 -11.74
CA GLN A 43 2.81 11.18 -12.78
C GLN A 43 4.04 10.62 -13.51
N LYS A 44 4.87 9.86 -12.78
CA LYS A 44 6.10 9.25 -13.32
C LYS A 44 5.92 7.80 -13.72
N GLU A 45 4.79 7.18 -13.37
CA GLU A 45 4.48 5.76 -13.61
C GLU A 45 5.54 4.82 -13.01
N VAL A 46 6.04 5.15 -11.82
CA VAL A 46 7.05 4.36 -11.10
C VAL A 46 6.56 3.89 -9.75
N VAL A 47 7.03 2.71 -9.34
CA VAL A 47 6.89 2.25 -7.96
C VAL A 47 7.96 2.93 -7.10
N ILE A 48 7.54 3.55 -6.00
CA ILE A 48 8.40 4.22 -5.04
C ILE A 48 8.84 3.25 -3.94
N GLU A 49 7.90 2.53 -3.34
CA GLU A 49 8.15 1.67 -2.18
C GLU A 49 7.24 0.44 -2.17
N TRP A 50 7.78 -0.70 -1.73
CA TRP A 50 7.03 -1.88 -1.32
C TRP A 50 7.11 -1.98 0.20
N ARG A 51 5.96 -2.06 0.90
CA ARG A 51 5.88 -2.18 2.35
C ARG A 51 5.10 -3.42 2.75
N ASN A 52 5.64 -4.18 3.70
CA ASN A 52 5.07 -5.42 4.22
C ASN A 52 4.44 -5.25 5.60
#